data_AF-A0A0P0UZI0-F1
#
_entry.id   AF-A0A0P0UZI0-F1
#
_cell.length_a   1.000
_cell.length_b   1.000
_cell.length_c   1.000
_cell.angle_alpha   90.00
_cell.angle_beta   90.00
_cell.angle_gamma   90.00
#
_symmetry.space_group_name_H-M   'P 1'
#
loop_
_entity.id
_entity.type
_entity.pdbx_description
1 polymer ?
#
loop_
_entity_poly.entity_id
_entity_poly.type
_entity_poly.pdbx_seq_one_letter_code
_entity_poly.pdbx_strand_id
1 'polypeptide(L)'
;MERKDGETPVENSAVGDAKEEEKQPRQEKKPFGIDAYLEKWTAAEQEAAKAFLRALIADAHQYMEMTEEEVVEEYRRAGKLHRYDPDTEWQKRYARVARAHPPPPCVMALIPKLEQYLKLLDEDDEQDYLKLLNEDDE
;
A
#
# COMPACT_ATOMS: atom_id res chain seq x y z
N MET A 1 -50.23 -49.51 0.17
CA MET A 1 -49.40 -49.90 -0.99
C MET A 1 -47.97 -49.61 -0.58
N GLU A 2 -47.36 -50.45 0.24
CA GLU A 2 -46.76 -51.77 -0.08
C GLU A 2 -45.37 -51.69 -0.72
N ARG A 3 -44.37 -52.07 0.10
CA ARG A 3 -43.18 -52.88 -0.21
C ARG A 3 -42.01 -52.11 -0.89
N LYS A 4 -40.76 -52.18 -0.42
CA LYS A 4 -40.06 -53.31 0.21
C LYS A 4 -38.75 -52.84 0.89
N ASP A 5 -38.59 -53.26 2.14
CA ASP A 5 -37.33 -53.50 2.85
C ASP A 5 -36.38 -54.38 1.99
N GLY A 6 -35.07 -54.21 2.05
CA GLY A 6 -34.23 -54.76 3.12
C GLY A 6 -33.36 -55.90 2.54
N GLU A 7 -32.23 -56.16 3.19
CA GLU A 7 -31.23 -57.21 2.90
C GLU A 7 -30.11 -56.94 1.86
N THR A 8 -28.93 -56.63 2.41
CA THR A 8 -27.59 -56.94 1.89
C THR A 8 -27.41 -58.48 1.80
N PRO A 9 -26.45 -59.06 1.05
CA PRO A 9 -25.06 -59.16 1.57
C PRO A 9 -23.93 -59.39 0.51
N VAL A 10 -22.70 -59.39 1.04
CA VAL A 10 -21.46 -60.08 0.57
C VAL A 10 -20.57 -59.42 -0.50
N GLU A 11 -19.33 -59.15 -0.04
CA GLU A 11 -17.99 -59.29 -0.64
C GLU A 11 -17.86 -59.49 -2.16
N ASN A 12 -16.89 -58.91 -2.88
CA ASN A 12 -15.45 -58.98 -2.62
C ASN A 12 -14.71 -58.11 -3.64
N SER A 13 -13.57 -57.55 -3.20
CA SER A 13 -12.32 -57.36 -3.96
C SER A 13 -12.31 -56.55 -5.26
N ALA A 14 -11.58 -55.43 -5.23
CA ALA A 14 -10.23 -55.30 -5.82
C ALA A 14 -9.99 -53.91 -6.43
N VAL A 15 -8.82 -53.34 -6.07
CA VAL A 15 -7.99 -52.44 -6.90
C VAL A 15 -8.66 -51.09 -7.24
N GLY A 16 -8.29 -49.99 -6.61
CA GLY A 16 -6.93 -49.48 -6.54
C GLY A 16 -6.84 -48.31 -7.52
N ASP A 17 -7.04 -47.09 -7.04
CA ASP A 17 -6.53 -45.91 -7.72
C ASP A 17 -6.22 -44.83 -6.70
N ALA A 18 -4.91 -44.71 -6.43
CA ALA A 18 -4.33 -43.68 -5.60
C ALA A 18 -4.45 -42.35 -6.35
N LYS A 19 -5.45 -41.54 -6.02
CA LYS A 19 -5.38 -40.11 -6.36
C LYS A 19 -4.32 -39.48 -5.46
N GLU A 20 -3.14 -39.28 -6.04
CA GLU A 20 -2.12 -38.37 -5.55
C GLU A 20 -2.79 -37.05 -5.15
N GLU A 21 -2.89 -36.81 -3.84
CA GLU A 21 -2.92 -35.45 -3.32
C GLU A 21 -1.55 -34.85 -3.61
N GLU A 22 -1.46 -34.18 -4.76
CA GLU A 22 -0.36 -33.32 -5.15
C GLU A 22 -0.19 -32.26 -4.04
N LYS A 23 0.70 -32.54 -3.09
CA LYS A 23 1.16 -31.58 -2.09
C LYS A 23 1.78 -30.42 -2.83
N GLN A 24 1.00 -29.36 -3.04
CA GLN A 24 1.48 -28.08 -3.54
C GLN A 24 2.79 -27.74 -2.81
N PRO A 25 3.85 -27.36 -3.55
CA PRO A 25 5.10 -26.98 -2.93
C PRO A 25 4.80 -25.81 -2.00
N ARG A 26 5.14 -25.99 -0.71
CA ARG A 26 5.09 -24.97 0.33
C ARG A 26 5.80 -23.74 -0.24
N GLN A 27 5.03 -22.77 -0.75
CA GLN A 27 5.61 -21.52 -1.20
C GLN A 27 6.35 -20.93 -0.02
N GLU A 28 7.66 -20.74 -0.18
CA GLU A 28 8.48 -20.03 0.78
C GLU A 28 7.77 -18.70 1.05
N LYS A 29 7.28 -18.53 2.28
CA LYS A 29 6.74 -17.26 2.73
C LYS A 29 7.90 -16.28 2.65
N LYS A 30 7.96 -15.48 1.58
CA LYS A 30 8.80 -14.28 1.54
C LYS A 30 8.52 -13.53 2.84
N PRO A 31 9.55 -13.12 3.60
CA PRO A 31 9.34 -12.46 4.87
C PRO A 31 8.47 -11.23 4.64
N PHE A 32 7.21 -11.29 5.04
CA PHE A 32 6.23 -10.21 4.91
C PHE A 32 6.45 -9.18 6.03
N GLY A 33 7.72 -8.86 6.30
CA GLY A 33 8.15 -7.99 7.37
C GLY A 33 9.46 -7.33 6.99
N ILE A 34 9.48 -6.01 7.08
CA ILE A 34 10.70 -5.21 6.93
C ILE A 34 11.75 -5.54 8.00
N ASP A 35 11.38 -6.25 9.07
CA ASP A 35 12.27 -6.63 10.16
C ASP A 35 13.48 -7.43 9.68
N ALA A 36 13.28 -8.36 8.73
CA ALA A 36 14.38 -9.14 8.13
C ALA A 36 15.34 -8.27 7.27
N TYR A 37 14.87 -7.10 6.82
CA TYR A 37 15.67 -6.14 6.10
C TYR A 37 16.34 -5.14 7.06
N LEU A 38 15.66 -4.74 8.13
CA LEU A 38 16.12 -3.79 9.13
C LEU A 38 17.42 -4.24 9.82
N GLU A 39 17.59 -5.52 10.12
CA GLU A 39 18.83 -6.04 10.75
C GLU A 39 20.10 -5.84 9.91
N LYS A 40 19.95 -5.71 8.58
CA LYS A 40 21.08 -5.47 7.66
C LYS A 40 21.39 -3.99 7.46
N TRP A 41 20.51 -3.11 7.94
CA TRP A 41 20.64 -1.67 7.76
C TRP A 41 21.44 -1.07 8.92
N THR A 42 22.16 0.00 8.61
CA THR A 42 22.88 0.79 9.62
C THR A 42 21.90 1.35 10.65
N ALA A 43 22.38 1.67 11.86
CA ALA A 43 21.55 2.29 12.89
C ALA A 43 20.85 3.58 12.39
N ALA A 44 21.54 4.38 11.56
CA ALA A 44 20.97 5.58 10.95
C ALA A 44 19.82 5.26 9.98
N GLU A 45 19.98 4.25 9.12
CA GLU A 45 18.92 3.80 8.21
C GLU A 45 17.73 3.22 8.97
N GLN A 46 17.96 2.46 10.04
CA GLN A 46 16.87 1.94 10.88
C GLN A 46 16.08 3.08 11.55
N GLU A 47 16.75 4.09 12.10
CA GLU A 47 16.08 5.23 12.72
C GLU A 47 15.33 6.08 11.69
N ALA A 48 15.91 6.32 10.50
CA ALA A 48 15.23 6.99 9.40
C ALA A 48 14.00 6.20 8.92
N ALA A 49 14.12 4.88 8.77
CA ALA A 49 12.99 4.02 8.40
C ALA A 49 11.87 4.04 9.45
N LYS A 50 12.21 3.95 10.75
CA LYS A 50 11.23 4.04 11.83
C LYS A 50 10.55 5.41 11.85
N ALA A 51 11.29 6.50 11.66
CA ALA A 51 10.74 7.85 11.62
C ALA A 51 9.76 8.00 10.45
N PHE A 52 10.16 7.59 9.24
CA PHE A 52 9.32 7.60 8.05
C PHE A 52 8.05 6.76 8.23
N LEU A 53 8.17 5.50 8.68
CA LEU A 53 7.02 4.61 8.85
C LEU A 53 6.06 5.09 9.93
N ARG A 54 6.56 5.64 11.04
CA ARG A 54 5.72 6.25 12.08
C ARG A 54 4.93 7.43 11.53
N ALA A 55 5.60 8.33 10.80
CA ALA A 55 4.94 9.48 10.17
C ALA A 55 3.90 9.04 9.14
N LEU A 56 4.22 8.04 8.32
CA LEU A 56 3.31 7.51 7.30
C LEU A 56 2.07 6.88 7.92
N ILE A 57 2.23 6.07 8.97
CA ILE A 57 1.11 5.46 9.69
C ILE A 57 0.24 6.53 10.36
N ALA A 58 0.86 7.55 10.96
CA ALA A 58 0.14 8.65 11.59
C ALA A 58 -0.67 9.48 10.58
N ASP A 59 -0.08 9.85 9.45
CA ASP A 59 -0.76 10.57 8.37
C ASP A 59 -1.88 9.73 7.75
N ALA A 60 -1.64 8.43 7.50
CA ALA A 60 -2.65 7.52 6.99
C ALA A 60 -3.84 7.36 7.97
N HIS A 61 -3.58 7.25 9.27
CA HIS A 61 -4.64 7.21 10.28
C HIS A 61 -5.45 8.50 10.28
N GLN A 62 -4.78 9.66 10.26
CA GLN A 62 -5.46 10.96 10.19
C GLN A 62 -6.33 11.05 8.92
N TYR A 63 -5.79 10.69 7.76
CA TYR A 63 -6.54 10.72 6.50
C TYR A 63 -7.75 9.76 6.49
N MET A 64 -7.63 8.58 7.09
CA MET A 64 -8.75 7.62 7.20
C MET A 64 -9.85 8.10 8.14
N GLU A 65 -9.53 8.97 9.10
CA GLU A 65 -10.51 9.57 10.01
C GLU A 65 -11.22 10.79 9.41
N MET A 66 -10.64 11.41 8.37
CA MET A 66 -11.18 12.59 7.71
C MET A 66 -12.33 12.27 6.73
N THR A 67 -13.30 13.16 6.64
CA THR A 67 -14.28 13.13 5.53
C THR A 67 -13.72 13.77 4.27
N GLU A 68 -14.32 13.47 3.12
CA GLU A 68 -13.93 14.10 1.85
C GLU A 68 -14.06 15.63 1.93
N GLU A 69 -15.11 16.15 2.59
CA GLU A 69 -15.32 17.58 2.79
C GLU A 69 -14.21 18.23 3.61
N GLU A 70 -13.67 17.53 4.61
CA GLU A 70 -12.55 18.02 5.41
C GLU A 70 -11.27 18.11 4.58
N VAL A 71 -11.01 17.10 3.74
CA VAL A 71 -9.87 17.12 2.80
C VAL A 71 -10.03 18.25 1.77
N VAL A 72 -11.23 18.40 1.20
CA VAL A 72 -11.56 19.51 0.29
C VAL A 72 -11.35 20.87 0.97
N GLU A 73 -11.72 21.00 2.24
CA GLU A 73 -11.54 22.23 3.02
C GLU A 73 -10.05 22.51 3.31
N GLU A 74 -9.22 21.49 3.56
CA GLU A 74 -7.75 21.66 3.64
C GLU A 74 -7.19 22.26 2.36
N TYR A 75 -7.58 21.71 1.20
CA TYR A 75 -7.18 22.21 -0.10
C TYR A 75 -7.71 23.62 -0.39
N ARG A 76 -8.96 23.90 0.00
CA ARG A 76 -9.57 25.24 -0.12
C ARG A 76 -8.79 26.27 0.70
N ARG A 77 -8.47 25.97 1.96
CA ARG A 77 -7.69 26.85 2.86
C ARG A 77 -6.28 27.12 2.35
N ALA A 78 -5.67 26.13 1.69
CA ALA A 78 -4.36 26.28 1.06
C ALA A 78 -4.38 27.07 -0.26
N GLY A 79 -5.56 27.43 -0.80
CA GLY A 79 -5.69 28.01 -2.14
C GLY A 79 -5.40 27.01 -3.27
N LYS A 80 -5.31 25.71 -2.94
CA LYS A 80 -4.91 24.64 -3.86
C LYS A 80 -6.07 23.75 -4.31
N LEU A 81 -7.34 24.18 -4.12
CA LEU A 81 -8.51 23.36 -4.45
C LEU A 81 -8.52 22.77 -5.87
N HIS A 82 -7.97 23.49 -6.84
CA HIS A 82 -7.82 23.03 -8.22
C HIS A 82 -6.85 21.83 -8.40
N ARG A 83 -6.10 21.47 -7.36
CA ARG A 83 -5.20 20.31 -7.31
C ARG A 83 -5.75 19.13 -6.53
N TYR A 84 -6.90 19.33 -5.89
CA TYR A 84 -7.54 18.23 -5.21
C TYR A 84 -8.04 17.22 -6.25
N ASP A 85 -7.54 16.00 -6.14
CA ASP A 85 -7.98 14.87 -6.94
C ASP A 85 -8.05 13.66 -5.99
N PRO A 86 -9.25 13.14 -5.69
CA PRO A 86 -9.42 12.02 -4.76
C PRO A 86 -8.69 10.75 -5.21
N ASP A 87 -8.50 10.53 -6.51
CA ASP A 87 -7.85 9.33 -7.05
C ASP A 87 -6.33 9.33 -6.77
N THR A 88 -5.74 10.52 -6.66
CA THR A 88 -4.30 10.70 -6.44
C THR A 88 -3.96 11.25 -5.06
N GLU A 89 -4.94 11.62 -4.24
CA GLU A 89 -4.71 12.26 -2.93
C GLU A 89 -3.85 11.42 -2.00
N TRP A 90 -4.11 10.12 -1.92
CA TRP A 90 -3.32 9.21 -1.09
C TRP A 90 -1.85 9.16 -1.53
N GLN A 91 -1.57 9.30 -2.82
CA GLN A 91 -0.21 9.33 -3.37
C GLN A 91 0.48 10.64 -2.99
N LYS A 92 -0.22 11.78 -3.13
CA LYS A 92 0.27 13.09 -2.73
C LYS A 92 0.58 13.14 -1.24
N ARG A 93 -0.29 12.60 -0.38
CA ARG A 93 -0.05 12.47 1.07
C ARG A 93 1.18 11.63 1.38
N TYR A 94 1.29 10.46 0.77
CA TYR A 94 2.46 9.59 0.90
C TYR A 94 3.75 10.35 0.52
N ALA A 95 3.74 11.08 -0.60
CA ALA A 95 4.88 11.88 -1.05
C ALA A 95 5.22 13.02 -0.09
N ARG A 96 4.22 13.72 0.48
CA ARG A 96 4.42 14.77 1.50
C ARG A 96 5.13 14.20 2.74
N VAL A 97 4.69 13.02 3.21
CA VAL A 97 5.35 12.32 4.32
C VAL A 97 6.79 11.96 3.97
N ALA A 98 7.04 11.43 2.76
CA ALA A 98 8.39 11.08 2.33
C ALA A 98 9.31 12.30 2.17
N ARG A 99 8.79 13.48 1.79
CA ARG A 99 9.58 14.72 1.79
C ARG A 99 9.91 15.19 3.20
N ALA A 100 8.95 15.12 4.14
CA ALA A 100 9.15 15.55 5.53
C ALA A 100 10.00 14.57 6.36
N HIS A 101 9.88 13.28 6.07
CA HIS A 101 10.61 12.19 6.71
C HIS A 101 11.28 11.32 5.64
N PRO A 102 12.41 11.74 5.07
CA PRO A 102 13.06 11.02 3.97
C PRO A 102 13.32 9.55 4.31
N PRO A 103 12.73 8.60 3.56
CA PRO A 103 13.04 7.19 3.73
C PRO A 103 14.49 6.93 3.33
N PRO A 104 15.19 6.02 4.02
CA PRO A 104 16.53 5.62 3.59
C PRO A 104 16.47 4.92 2.22
N PRO A 105 17.58 4.90 1.45
CA PRO A 105 17.62 4.28 0.11
C PRO A 105 17.14 2.82 0.09
N CYS A 106 17.38 2.08 1.17
CA CYS A 106 16.92 0.72 1.31
C CYS A 106 15.39 0.59 1.40
N VAL A 107 14.68 1.56 1.98
CA VAL A 107 13.20 1.61 1.97
C VAL A 107 12.70 2.08 0.60
N MET A 108 13.36 3.08 -0.02
CA MET A 108 13.03 3.51 -1.39
C MET A 108 13.07 2.33 -2.38
N ALA A 109 14.09 1.48 -2.29
CA ALA A 109 14.22 0.29 -3.14
C ALA A 109 13.10 -0.75 -2.94
N LEU A 110 12.45 -0.78 -1.77
CA LEU A 110 11.31 -1.66 -1.49
C LEU A 110 9.98 -1.06 -1.97
N ILE A 111 9.93 0.24 -2.22
CA ILE A 111 8.71 0.99 -2.57
C ILE A 111 8.95 1.79 -3.85
N PRO A 112 9.12 1.14 -5.01
CA PRO A 112 9.47 1.84 -6.26
C PRO A 112 8.40 2.85 -6.71
N LYS A 113 7.14 2.68 -6.28
CA LYS A 113 6.08 3.66 -6.56
C LYS A 113 6.29 5.01 -5.86
N LEU A 114 7.11 5.05 -4.80
CA LEU A 114 7.36 6.28 -4.06
C LEU A 114 8.04 7.35 -4.92
N GLU A 115 8.94 6.96 -5.81
CA GLU A 115 9.53 7.89 -6.78
C GLU A 115 8.49 8.50 -7.73
N GLN A 116 7.46 7.72 -8.10
CA GLN A 116 6.35 8.22 -8.93
C GLN A 116 5.49 9.20 -8.15
N TYR A 117 5.25 8.96 -6.85
CA TYR A 117 4.47 9.86 -6.00
C TYR A 117 5.20 11.16 -5.71
N LEU A 118 6.52 11.10 -5.50
CA LEU A 118 7.34 12.30 -5.35
C LEU A 118 7.28 13.18 -6.60
N LYS A 119 7.39 12.58 -7.80
CA LYS A 119 7.23 13.29 -9.08
C LYS A 119 5.85 13.92 -9.24
N LEU A 120 4.79 13.19 -8.91
CA LEU A 120 3.43 13.73 -8.92
C LEU A 120 3.31 14.98 -8.04
N LEU A 121 3.97 15.00 -6.88
CA LEU A 121 3.99 16.15 -5.98
C LEU A 121 4.87 17.30 -6.52
N ASP A 122 6.01 16.99 -7.15
CA ASP A 122 6.87 17.97 -7.82
C ASP A 122 6.12 18.67 -8.97
N GLU A 123 5.43 17.91 -9.81
CA GLU A 123 4.59 18.43 -10.91
C GLU A 123 3.46 19.34 -10.39
N ASP A 124 2.88 19.02 -9.23
CA ASP A 124 1.85 19.84 -8.61
C ASP A 124 2.41 21.21 -8.18
N ASP A 125 3.58 21.21 -7.53
CA ASP A 125 4.27 22.41 -7.04
C ASP A 125 4.85 23.28 -8.17
N GLU A 126 5.41 22.67 -9.22
CA GLU A 126 5.92 23.38 -10.40
C GLU A 126 4.82 24.18 -11.10
N GLN A 127 3.65 23.59 -11.23
CA GLN A 127 2.49 24.23 -11.83
C GLN A 127 1.94 25.37 -10.95
N ASP A 128 2.13 25.31 -9.61
CA ASP A 128 1.79 26.43 -8.71
C ASP A 128 2.77 27.59 -8.91
N TYR A 129 4.06 27.29 -9.09
CA TYR A 129 5.08 28.30 -9.40
C TYR A 129 4.84 28.98 -10.76
N LEU A 130 4.47 28.19 -11.79
CA LEU A 130 4.12 28.73 -13.11
C LEU A 130 2.88 29.61 -13.08
N LYS A 131 1.87 29.26 -12.27
CA LYS A 131 0.66 30.08 -12.12
C LYS A 131 1.00 31.45 -11.52
N LEU A 132 1.83 31.49 -10.47
CA LEU A 132 2.28 32.75 -9.87
C LEU A 132 3.09 33.61 -10.84
N LEU A 133 3.94 33.00 -11.69
CA LEU A 133 4.71 33.74 -12.69
C LEU A 133 3.83 34.38 -13.78
N ASN A 134 2.77 33.69 -14.22
CA ASN A 134 1.89 34.21 -15.27
C ASN A 134 0.90 35.26 -14.74
N GLU A 135 0.56 35.23 -13.45
CA GLU A 135 -0.32 36.22 -12.82
C GLU A 135 0.37 37.59 -12.64
N ASP A 136 1.71 37.66 -12.67
CA ASP A 136 2.47 38.93 -12.61
C ASP A 136 2.62 39.62 -13.99
N ASP A 137 2.19 38.99 -15.09
CA ASP A 137 2.32 39.52 -16.48
C ASP A 137 1.00 40.11 -17.06
N GLU A 138 -0.10 40.21 -16.30
CA GLU A 138 -1.37 40.91 -16.68
C GLU A 138 -1.57 42.25 -15.96
#